data_AF-A0A7X4KA53-F1
#
_entry.id   AF-A0A7X4KA53-F1
#
_cell.length_a   1.000
_cell.length_b   1.000
_cell.length_c   1.000
_cell.angle_alpha   90.00
_cell.angle_beta   90.00
_cell.angle_gamma   90.00
#
_symmetry.space_group_name_H-M   'P 1'
#
loop_
_entity.id
_entity.type
_entity.pdbx_description
1 polymer ?
#
loop_
_entity_poly.entity_id
_entity_poly.type
_entity_poly.pdbx_seq_one_letter_code
_entity_poly.pdbx_strand_id
1 'polypeptide(L)'
;MNVPRISPDQLQKAWRCAAECDSSITSKDWLRAFWYEPNWADGIVMAKYDNGAGDNVVAFFRGDGRTVIKGFDHESEVSPHAREEYGIWPGIYDGMPSNLLTLLSDEAAEYEDVTFCCWSEDGKSWKTGEAVIHEDIDDGSARLLDMIQMNAEQFIEWARSYYEKDFERIGEHGILTVFKNEASF
;
A
#
# COMPACT_ATOMS: atom_id res chain seq x y z
N MET A 1 10.95 3.48 -11.29
CA MET A 1 9.83 3.40 -10.34
C MET A 1 8.57 2.89 -11.03
N ASN A 2 7.94 1.87 -10.46
CA ASN A 2 6.67 1.32 -10.94
C ASN A 2 5.48 2.13 -10.38
N VAL A 3 4.31 1.97 -11.00
CA VAL A 3 3.03 2.51 -10.52
C VAL A 3 1.99 1.39 -10.42
N PRO A 4 0.93 1.55 -9.61
CA PRO A 4 -0.14 0.56 -9.57
C PRO A 4 -0.75 0.32 -10.95
N ARG A 5 -1.17 -0.92 -11.22
CA ARG A 5 -1.76 -1.34 -12.50
C ARG A 5 -3.26 -1.07 -12.60
N ILE A 6 -3.90 -0.76 -11.48
CA ILE A 6 -5.33 -0.50 -11.34
C ILE A 6 -5.57 0.95 -10.92
N SER A 7 -6.78 1.46 -11.11
CA SER A 7 -7.10 2.85 -10.72
C SER A 7 -7.07 3.04 -9.19
N PRO A 8 -6.97 4.28 -8.70
CA PRO A 8 -7.10 4.58 -7.27
C PRO A 8 -8.34 4.00 -6.60
N ASP A 9 -9.51 4.07 -7.25
CA ASP A 9 -10.77 3.47 -6.76
C ASP A 9 -10.67 1.94 -6.66
N GLN A 10 -10.15 1.30 -7.71
CA GLN A 10 -9.96 -0.15 -7.72
C GLN A 10 -8.98 -0.59 -6.62
N LEU A 11 -7.91 0.18 -6.42
CA LEU A 11 -6.93 -0.09 -5.37
C LEU A 11 -7.54 0.05 -3.98
N GLN A 12 -8.30 1.12 -3.73
CA GLN A 12 -8.98 1.31 -2.45
C GLN A 12 -9.92 0.14 -2.14
N LYS A 13 -10.68 -0.32 -3.14
CA LYS A 13 -11.56 -1.49 -3.03
C LYS A 13 -10.77 -2.77 -2.72
N ALA A 14 -9.71 -3.05 -3.47
CA ALA A 14 -8.86 -4.23 -3.26
C ALA A 14 -8.26 -4.25 -1.84
N TRP A 15 -7.75 -3.11 -1.38
CA TRP A 15 -7.13 -2.99 -0.05
C TRP A 15 -8.14 -3.17 1.07
N ARG A 16 -9.34 -2.59 0.93
CA ARG A 16 -10.43 -2.80 1.90
C ARG A 16 -10.80 -4.28 2.00
N CYS A 17 -10.96 -4.97 0.86
CA CYS A 17 -11.22 -6.41 0.85
C CYS A 17 -10.11 -7.19 1.56
N ALA A 18 -8.84 -6.86 1.28
CA ALA A 18 -7.69 -7.49 1.90
C ALA A 18 -7.71 -7.31 3.43
N ALA A 19 -7.94 -6.09 3.91
CA ALA A 19 -8.02 -5.78 5.35
C ALA A 19 -9.21 -6.47 6.04
N GLU A 20 -10.38 -6.55 5.39
CA GLU A 20 -11.54 -7.27 5.91
C GLU A 20 -11.26 -8.78 6.04
N CYS A 21 -10.70 -9.38 4.99
CA CYS A 21 -10.30 -10.79 5.02
C CYS A 21 -9.26 -11.06 6.11
N ASP A 22 -8.21 -10.24 6.18
CA ASP A 22 -7.14 -10.33 7.17
C ASP A 22 -7.69 -10.29 8.60
N SER A 23 -8.55 -9.30 8.89
CA SER A 23 -9.18 -9.15 10.21
C SER A 23 -10.10 -10.33 10.60
N SER A 24 -10.65 -11.03 9.61
CA SER A 24 -11.47 -12.23 9.78
C SER A 24 -10.63 -13.49 10.02
N ILE A 25 -9.39 -13.51 9.50
CA ILE A 25 -8.44 -14.60 9.74
C ILE A 25 -7.84 -14.48 11.15
N THR A 26 -7.46 -13.28 11.59
CA THR A 26 -6.85 -13.08 12.91
C THR A 26 -7.39 -11.87 13.66
N SER A 27 -7.67 -12.09 14.95
CA SER A 27 -8.01 -11.04 15.91
C SER A 27 -6.79 -10.43 16.60
N LYS A 28 -5.58 -10.91 16.30
CA LYS A 28 -4.33 -10.42 16.89
C LYS A 28 -3.71 -9.41 15.94
N ASP A 29 -3.70 -8.15 16.35
CA ASP A 29 -3.26 -7.05 15.48
C ASP A 29 -1.82 -7.22 14.98
N TRP A 30 -0.92 -7.75 15.81
CA TRP A 30 0.48 -7.99 15.42
C TRP A 30 0.70 -9.15 14.43
N LEU A 31 -0.35 -9.89 14.09
CA LEU A 31 -0.32 -10.90 13.02
C LEU A 31 -1.02 -10.43 11.75
N ARG A 32 -1.65 -9.26 11.76
CA ARG A 32 -2.28 -8.70 10.56
C ARG A 32 -1.21 -8.14 9.64
N ALA A 33 -1.45 -8.24 8.35
CA ALA A 33 -0.63 -7.58 7.33
C ALA A 33 -1.35 -6.41 6.67
N PHE A 34 -2.70 -6.37 6.72
CA PHE A 34 -3.50 -5.33 6.08
C PHE A 34 -4.38 -4.57 7.08
N TRP A 35 -4.41 -3.24 6.95
CA TRP A 35 -5.29 -2.33 7.69
C TRP A 35 -6.02 -1.38 6.74
N TYR A 36 -7.25 -1.03 7.10
CA TYR A 36 -8.08 -0.08 6.39
C TYR A 36 -8.90 0.72 7.40
N GLU A 37 -8.64 2.01 7.53
CA GLU A 37 -9.33 2.94 8.43
C GLU A 37 -10.13 3.96 7.60
N PRO A 38 -11.45 3.76 7.44
CA PRO A 38 -12.29 4.64 6.61
C PRO A 38 -12.46 6.05 7.16
N ASN A 39 -12.20 6.28 8.45
CA ASN A 39 -12.36 7.57 9.12
C ASN A 39 -11.04 8.05 9.73
N TRP A 40 -9.94 7.92 9.01
CA TRP A 40 -8.62 8.35 9.48
C TRP A 40 -8.59 9.84 9.78
N ALA A 41 -9.14 10.64 8.87
CA ALA A 41 -9.44 12.06 9.05
C ALA A 41 -10.65 12.46 8.20
N ASP A 42 -11.06 13.74 8.27
CA ASP A 42 -12.22 14.23 7.54
C ASP A 42 -12.08 14.02 6.02
N GLY A 43 -12.90 13.10 5.48
CA GLY A 43 -12.87 12.71 4.07
C GLY A 43 -11.60 11.99 3.63
N ILE A 44 -10.81 11.44 4.56
CA ILE A 44 -9.56 10.71 4.29
C ILE A 44 -9.66 9.30 4.85
N VAL A 45 -9.43 8.32 3.98
CA VAL A 45 -9.21 6.92 4.31
C VAL A 45 -7.72 6.67 4.37
N MET A 46 -7.25 5.96 5.39
CA MET A 46 -5.89 5.42 5.44
C MET A 46 -5.93 3.90 5.26
N ALA A 47 -5.00 3.37 4.47
CA ALA A 47 -4.76 1.94 4.36
C ALA A 47 -3.27 1.65 4.54
N LYS A 48 -2.94 0.56 5.24
CA LYS A 48 -1.56 0.12 5.47
C LYS A 48 -1.41 -1.35 5.10
N TYR A 49 -0.26 -1.68 4.53
CA TYR A 49 0.27 -3.03 4.39
C TYR A 49 1.60 -3.05 5.12
N ASP A 50 1.83 -4.05 5.96
CA ASP A 50 3.06 -4.21 6.72
C ASP A 50 3.35 -5.72 6.79
N ASN A 51 4.50 -6.14 6.26
CA ASN A 51 4.83 -7.55 6.26
C ASN A 51 5.39 -8.05 7.61
N GLY A 52 5.58 -7.15 8.58
CA GLY A 52 6.16 -7.44 9.89
C GLY A 52 7.67 -7.74 9.84
N ALA A 53 8.30 -7.54 8.69
CA ALA A 53 9.71 -7.83 8.41
C ALA A 53 10.47 -6.60 7.88
N GLY A 54 9.88 -5.40 7.98
CA GLY A 54 10.53 -4.14 7.61
C GLY A 54 9.91 -3.45 6.40
N ASP A 55 9.14 -4.16 5.57
CA ASP A 55 8.53 -3.55 4.38
C ASP A 55 7.11 -3.12 4.67
N ASN A 56 6.78 -1.91 4.22
CA ASN A 56 5.44 -1.38 4.37
C ASN A 56 4.99 -0.54 3.18
N VAL A 57 3.67 -0.42 3.04
CA VAL A 57 3.04 0.53 2.14
C VAL A 57 1.91 1.23 2.89
N VAL A 58 1.86 2.55 2.81
CA VAL A 58 0.81 3.39 3.37
C VAL A 58 0.14 4.15 2.24
N ALA A 59 -1.20 4.17 2.24
CA ALA A 59 -1.98 4.91 1.27
C ALA A 59 -3.00 5.81 1.95
N PHE A 60 -3.18 7.01 1.41
CA PHE A 60 -4.21 7.95 1.80
C PHE A 60 -5.14 8.23 0.61
N PHE A 61 -6.42 7.91 0.75
CA PHE A 61 -7.44 8.14 -0.27
C PHE A 61 -8.37 9.26 0.18
N ARG A 62 -8.54 10.28 -0.65
CA ARG A 62 -9.49 11.37 -0.41
C ARG A 62 -10.84 11.06 -1.02
N GLY A 63 -11.91 11.55 -0.40
CA GLY A 63 -13.27 11.43 -0.93
C GLY A 63 -13.51 12.08 -2.31
N ASP A 64 -12.57 12.90 -2.80
CA ASP A 64 -12.59 13.48 -4.15
C ASP A 64 -11.76 12.67 -5.18
N GLY A 65 -11.30 11.47 -4.80
CA GLY A 65 -10.59 10.53 -5.67
C GLY A 65 -9.07 10.72 -5.70
N ARG A 66 -8.55 11.79 -5.11
CA ARG A 66 -7.09 11.99 -5.03
C ARG A 66 -6.44 11.04 -4.04
N THR A 67 -5.29 10.50 -4.41
CA THR A 67 -4.63 9.44 -3.64
C THR A 67 -3.13 9.63 -3.59
N VAL A 68 -2.52 9.27 -2.46
CA VAL A 68 -1.07 9.11 -2.31
C VAL A 68 -0.78 7.71 -1.78
N ILE A 69 0.28 7.09 -2.30
CA ILE A 69 0.83 5.82 -1.85
C ILE A 69 2.32 6.06 -1.58
N LYS A 70 2.77 5.72 -0.38
CA LYS A 70 4.17 5.69 0.01
C LYS A 70 4.54 4.24 0.30
N GLY A 71 5.59 3.73 -0.33
CA GLY A 71 6.14 2.42 -0.01
C GLY A 71 7.57 2.50 0.50
N PHE A 72 7.92 1.54 1.34
CA PHE A 72 9.22 1.37 1.94
C PHE A 72 9.62 -0.10 1.87
N ASP A 73 10.74 -0.34 1.21
CA ASP A 73 11.46 -1.62 1.21
C ASP A 73 12.73 -1.45 2.03
N HIS A 74 12.85 -2.21 3.12
CA HIS A 74 13.96 -2.02 4.06
C HIS A 74 15.31 -2.50 3.51
N GLU A 75 15.30 -3.41 2.52
CA GLU A 75 16.51 -3.96 1.89
C GLU A 75 16.94 -3.18 0.64
N SER A 76 16.10 -2.26 0.16
CA SER A 76 16.39 -1.48 -1.04
C SER A 76 17.60 -0.58 -0.89
N GLU A 77 18.44 -0.51 -1.93
CA GLU A 77 19.57 0.41 -1.99
C GLU A 77 19.15 1.89 -2.04
N VAL A 78 17.89 2.18 -2.39
CA VAL A 78 17.35 3.55 -2.33
C VAL A 78 16.78 3.92 -0.96
N SER A 79 16.81 3.00 0.00
CA SER A 79 16.41 3.25 1.38
C SER A 79 17.23 4.40 1.98
N PRO A 80 16.60 5.32 2.74
CA PRO A 80 17.32 6.35 3.49
C PRO A 80 18.34 5.77 4.48
N HIS A 81 18.21 4.49 4.86
CA HIS A 81 19.11 3.78 5.77
C HIS A 81 20.28 3.08 5.07
N ALA A 82 20.23 2.91 3.74
CA ALA A 82 21.26 2.21 2.98
C ALA A 82 22.47 3.09 2.63
N ARG A 83 22.37 4.41 2.83
CA ARG A 83 23.37 5.40 2.44
C ARG A 83 24.27 5.80 3.61
N GLU A 84 25.47 6.29 3.31
CA GLU A 84 26.38 6.81 4.35
C GLU A 84 25.76 7.96 5.16
N GLU A 85 25.01 8.82 4.48
CA GLU A 85 24.21 9.87 5.09
C GLU A 85 22.73 9.50 5.03
N TYR A 86 22.07 9.53 6.19
CA TYR A 86 20.64 9.33 6.29
C TYR A 86 19.89 10.39 5.48
N GLY A 87 18.96 9.96 4.64
CA GLY A 87 18.05 10.87 3.95
C GLY A 87 17.35 10.25 2.76
N ILE A 88 16.14 10.76 2.49
CA ILE A 88 15.29 10.36 1.36
C ILE A 88 16.06 10.44 0.05
N TRP A 89 15.89 9.43 -0.81
CA TRP A 89 16.47 9.46 -2.15
C TRP A 89 15.95 10.69 -2.93
N PRO A 90 16.84 11.51 -3.51
CA PRO A 90 16.44 12.72 -4.21
C PRO A 90 15.41 12.45 -5.30
N GLY A 91 14.35 13.27 -5.34
CA GLY A 91 13.32 13.19 -6.37
C GLY A 91 12.12 12.31 -6.05
N ILE A 92 12.09 11.55 -4.95
CA ILE A 92 10.95 10.66 -4.62
C ILE A 92 9.61 11.42 -4.55
N TYR A 93 9.61 12.64 -4.01
CA TYR A 93 8.41 13.48 -3.85
C TYR A 93 8.33 14.64 -4.85
N ASP A 94 9.32 14.81 -5.72
CA ASP A 94 9.40 15.95 -6.62
C ASP A 94 8.21 15.95 -7.60
N GLY A 95 7.58 17.11 -7.79
CA GLY A 95 6.40 17.24 -8.65
C GLY A 95 5.07 16.87 -7.99
N MET A 96 5.06 16.36 -6.75
CA MET A 96 3.83 16.12 -6.02
C MET A 96 3.16 17.46 -5.63
N PRO A 97 1.85 17.63 -5.89
CA PRO A 97 1.11 18.79 -5.41
C PRO A 97 1.15 18.93 -3.90
N SER A 98 1.27 20.16 -3.40
CA SER A 98 1.43 20.44 -1.97
C SER A 98 0.28 19.91 -1.11
N ASN A 99 -0.94 19.91 -1.62
CA ASN A 99 -2.12 19.38 -0.93
C ASN A 99 -2.19 17.84 -0.86
N LEU A 100 -1.37 17.14 -1.65
CA LEU A 100 -1.13 15.70 -1.52
C LEU A 100 0.05 15.44 -0.60
N LEU A 101 1.11 16.25 -0.70
CA LEU A 101 2.26 16.19 0.19
C LEU A 101 1.85 16.38 1.66
N THR A 102 0.86 17.24 1.96
CA THR A 102 0.33 17.41 3.32
C THR A 102 -0.29 16.13 3.91
N LEU A 103 -0.71 15.16 3.09
CA LEU A 103 -1.19 13.87 3.60
C LEU A 103 -0.05 13.06 4.22
N LEU A 104 1.19 13.28 3.78
CA LEU A 104 2.37 12.61 4.31
C LEU A 104 2.96 13.31 5.55
N SER A 105 2.34 14.40 6.02
CA SER A 105 2.72 15.03 7.29
C SER A 105 2.16 14.30 8.52
N ASP A 106 1.26 13.33 8.30
CA ASP A 106 0.76 12.44 9.35
C ASP A 106 1.87 11.46 9.78
N GLU A 107 1.99 11.18 11.08
CA GLU A 107 3.00 10.24 11.59
C GLU A 107 2.82 8.82 11.01
N ALA A 108 1.59 8.40 10.73
CA ALA A 108 1.30 7.11 10.10
C ALA A 108 1.88 7.01 8.68
N ALA A 109 2.21 8.14 8.06
CA ALA A 109 2.84 8.17 6.76
C ALA A 109 4.32 7.79 6.81
N GLU A 110 4.99 7.82 7.97
CA GLU A 110 6.42 7.51 8.10
C GLU A 110 7.25 8.19 6.99
N TYR A 111 7.12 9.52 6.89
CA TYR A 111 7.55 10.34 5.73
C TYR A 111 8.98 10.06 5.23
N GLU A 112 9.92 9.82 6.14
CA GLU A 112 11.33 9.66 5.77
C GLU A 112 11.65 8.22 5.32
N ASP A 113 10.92 7.22 5.82
CA ASP A 113 11.09 5.81 5.47
C ASP A 113 10.35 5.54 4.15
N VAL A 114 11.01 5.84 3.03
CA VAL A 114 10.45 5.73 1.68
C VAL A 114 11.49 5.25 0.68
N THR A 115 11.06 4.35 -0.21
CA THR A 115 11.83 3.91 -1.39
C THR A 115 11.10 4.24 -2.68
N PHE A 116 9.77 4.35 -2.64
CA PHE A 116 8.97 4.83 -3.77
C PHE A 116 7.72 5.56 -3.32
N CYS A 117 7.21 6.45 -4.19
CA CYS A 117 5.94 7.12 -3.97
C CYS A 117 5.17 7.27 -5.28
N CYS A 118 3.86 7.02 -5.20
CA CYS A 118 2.94 7.21 -6.31
C CYS A 118 1.76 8.08 -5.86
N TRP A 119 1.22 8.91 -6.75
CA TRP A 119 0.01 9.68 -6.45
C TRP A 119 -0.90 9.82 -7.66
N SER A 120 -2.17 10.14 -7.39
CA SER A 120 -3.16 10.48 -8.40
C SER A 120 -3.84 11.80 -8.07
N GLU A 121 -3.84 12.72 -9.04
CA GLU A 121 -4.46 14.04 -8.91
C GLU A 121 -5.90 14.08 -9.44
N ASP A 122 -6.23 13.16 -10.35
CA ASP A 122 -7.51 13.09 -11.06
C ASP A 122 -8.34 11.84 -10.69
N GLY A 123 -7.83 11.02 -9.77
CA GLY A 123 -8.41 9.76 -9.35
C GLY A 123 -8.38 8.66 -10.42
N LYS A 124 -7.55 8.82 -11.45
CA LYS A 124 -7.50 7.90 -12.60
C LYS A 124 -6.09 7.50 -12.97
N SER A 125 -5.18 8.47 -13.08
CA SER A 125 -3.81 8.27 -13.53
C SER A 125 -2.83 8.39 -12.38
N TRP A 126 -1.86 7.48 -12.36
CA TRP A 126 -0.76 7.51 -11.41
C TRP A 126 0.40 8.35 -11.95
N LYS A 127 1.07 9.03 -11.03
CA LYS A 127 2.33 9.74 -11.23
C LYS A 127 3.32 9.31 -10.16
N THR A 128 4.60 9.51 -10.43
CA THR A 128 5.70 9.32 -9.49
C THR A 128 6.56 10.57 -9.48
N GLY A 129 7.49 10.63 -8.52
CA GLY A 129 8.52 11.65 -8.48
C GLY A 129 9.49 11.58 -9.66
N GLU A 130 10.39 12.56 -9.70
CA GLU A 130 11.46 12.67 -10.69
C GLU A 130 12.77 11.97 -10.24
N ALA A 131 12.67 11.06 -9.27
CA ALA A 131 13.80 10.28 -8.78
C ALA A 131 14.52 9.54 -9.92
N VAL A 132 15.82 9.77 -10.03
CA VAL A 132 16.70 9.04 -10.95
C VAL A 132 17.27 7.85 -10.20
N ILE A 133 16.79 6.65 -10.53
CA ILE A 133 17.22 5.36 -9.96
C ILE A 133 17.74 4.53 -11.13
N HIS A 134 18.93 3.96 -10.97
CA HIS A 134 19.55 3.15 -12.02
C HIS A 134 18.78 1.84 -12.22
N GLU A 135 18.77 1.30 -13.44
CA GLU A 135 17.87 0.18 -13.82
C GLU A 135 18.17 -1.15 -13.10
N ASP A 136 19.36 -1.28 -12.54
CA ASP A 136 19.80 -2.44 -11.75
C ASP A 136 19.48 -2.31 -10.25
N ILE A 137 19.00 -1.14 -9.81
CA ILE A 137 18.60 -0.89 -8.43
C ILE A 137 17.09 -1.15 -8.29
N ASP A 138 16.73 -2.05 -7.38
CA ASP A 138 15.34 -2.31 -7.01
C ASP A 138 14.88 -1.32 -5.92
N ASP A 139 13.85 -0.54 -6.22
CA ASP A 139 13.20 0.37 -5.27
C ASP A 139 12.08 -0.31 -4.45
N GLY A 140 11.86 -1.61 -4.67
CA GLY A 140 10.84 -2.42 -4.02
C GLY A 140 9.43 -2.21 -4.60
N SER A 141 9.24 -1.24 -5.49
CA SER A 141 7.91 -0.85 -5.99
C SER A 141 7.22 -1.98 -6.73
N ALA A 142 7.96 -2.82 -7.48
CA ALA A 142 7.35 -3.93 -8.23
C ALA A 142 6.66 -4.94 -7.29
N ARG A 143 7.38 -5.42 -6.26
CA ARG A 143 6.87 -6.41 -5.30
C ARG A 143 5.81 -5.81 -4.37
N LEU A 144 6.06 -4.65 -3.79
CA LEU A 144 5.16 -4.08 -2.80
C LEU A 144 3.84 -3.61 -3.41
N LEU A 145 3.86 -3.11 -4.65
CA LEU A 145 2.62 -2.80 -5.36
C LEU A 145 1.81 -4.06 -5.67
N ASP A 146 2.44 -5.21 -5.95
CA ASP A 146 1.73 -6.48 -6.17
C ASP A 146 0.89 -6.91 -4.96
N MET A 147 1.40 -6.68 -3.74
CA MET A 147 0.71 -7.05 -2.50
C MET A 147 -0.60 -6.30 -2.30
N ILE A 148 -0.63 -5.01 -2.63
CA ILE A 148 -1.74 -4.12 -2.29
C ILE A 148 -2.84 -4.10 -3.37
N GLN A 149 -2.59 -4.68 -4.54
CA GLN A 149 -3.51 -4.72 -5.67
C GLN A 149 -3.97 -6.15 -6.02
N MET A 150 -3.83 -7.08 -5.07
CA MET A 150 -4.24 -8.48 -5.24
C MET A 150 -5.73 -8.59 -5.55
N ASN A 151 -6.06 -9.40 -6.54
CA ASN A 151 -7.42 -9.91 -6.70
C ASN A 151 -7.71 -11.04 -5.68
N ALA A 152 -8.92 -11.57 -5.68
CA ALA A 152 -9.33 -12.62 -4.73
C ALA A 152 -8.46 -13.89 -4.80
N GLU A 153 -8.10 -14.35 -6.01
CA GLU A 153 -7.29 -15.56 -6.21
C GLU A 153 -5.87 -15.35 -5.67
N GLN A 154 -5.26 -14.21 -6.00
CA GLN A 154 -3.93 -13.84 -5.51
C GLN A 154 -3.90 -13.70 -3.99
N PHE A 155 -4.93 -13.08 -3.40
CA PHE A 155 -5.05 -12.96 -1.94
C PHE A 155 -5.22 -14.34 -1.29
N ILE A 156 -5.99 -15.26 -1.88
CA ILE A 156 -6.13 -16.64 -1.39
C ILE A 156 -4.77 -17.34 -1.36
N GLU A 157 -4.01 -17.29 -2.46
CA GLU A 157 -2.69 -17.91 -2.55
C GLU A 157 -1.73 -17.36 -1.51
N TRP A 158 -1.66 -16.04 -1.38
CA TRP A 158 -0.83 -15.37 -0.39
C TRP A 158 -1.28 -15.71 1.05
N ALA A 159 -2.56 -15.55 1.37
CA ALA A 159 -3.09 -15.74 2.72
C ALA A 159 -2.96 -17.19 3.18
N ARG A 160 -3.10 -18.16 2.27
CA ARG A 160 -2.89 -19.59 2.57
C ARG A 160 -1.45 -19.85 3.00
N SER A 161 -0.48 -19.18 2.39
CA SER A 161 0.93 -19.28 2.77
C SER A 161 1.24 -18.50 4.05
N TYR A 162 0.68 -17.30 4.22
CA TYR A 162 1.01 -16.40 5.33
C TYR A 162 0.37 -16.83 6.65
N TYR A 163 -0.91 -17.23 6.62
CA TYR A 163 -1.68 -17.59 7.82
C TYR A 163 -1.71 -19.10 8.09
N GLU A 164 -1.16 -19.91 7.18
CA GLU A 164 -1.12 -21.37 7.28
C GLU A 164 -2.50 -21.96 7.70
N LYS A 165 -2.56 -22.63 8.86
CA LYS A 165 -3.79 -23.25 9.37
C LYS A 165 -4.88 -22.24 9.78
N ASP A 166 -4.51 -21.00 10.11
CA ASP A 166 -5.49 -19.98 10.51
C ASP A 166 -6.30 -19.47 9.29
N PHE A 167 -5.80 -19.65 8.06
CA PHE A 167 -6.51 -19.36 6.81
C PHE A 167 -7.92 -19.97 6.77
N GLU A 168 -8.08 -21.20 7.29
CA GLU A 168 -9.33 -21.95 7.25
C GLU A 168 -10.45 -21.35 8.14
N ARG A 169 -10.16 -20.29 8.91
CA ARG A 169 -11.19 -19.55 9.68
C ARG A 169 -12.22 -18.88 8.80
N ILE A 170 -11.81 -18.39 7.63
CA ILE A 170 -12.68 -17.83 6.60
C ILE A 170 -12.69 -18.71 5.34
N GLY A 171 -11.54 -19.32 5.00
CA GLY A 171 -11.36 -20.17 3.82
C GLY A 171 -11.54 -19.43 2.50
N GLU A 172 -11.34 -20.15 1.39
CA GLU A 172 -11.47 -19.59 0.03
C GLU A 172 -12.87 -19.00 -0.22
N HIS A 173 -13.92 -19.69 0.24
CA HIS A 173 -15.29 -19.26 0.02
C HIS A 173 -15.61 -17.91 0.69
N GLY A 174 -15.12 -17.70 1.91
CA GLY A 174 -15.35 -16.43 2.61
C GLY A 174 -14.57 -15.29 1.95
N ILE A 175 -13.32 -15.52 1.53
CA ILE A 175 -12.54 -14.52 0.78
C ILE A 175 -13.23 -14.16 -0.54
N LEU A 176 -13.64 -15.16 -1.34
CA LEU A 176 -14.37 -14.91 -2.59
C LEU A 176 -15.68 -14.14 -2.35
N THR A 177 -16.34 -14.36 -1.21
CA THR A 177 -17.56 -13.64 -0.84
C THR A 177 -17.28 -12.16 -0.58
N VAL A 178 -16.25 -11.83 0.20
CA VAL A 178 -15.83 -10.44 0.47
C VAL A 178 -15.51 -9.71 -0.84
N PHE A 179 -14.62 -10.29 -1.66
CA PHE A 179 -14.21 -9.66 -2.92
C PHE A 179 -15.36 -9.52 -3.93
N LYS A 180 -16.33 -10.45 -3.96
CA LYS A 180 -17.49 -10.38 -4.85
C LYS A 180 -18.49 -9.30 -4.44
N ASN A 181 -18.70 -9.12 -3.13
CA ASN A 181 -19.61 -8.10 -2.62
C ASN A 181 -19.14 -6.69 -3.01
N GLU A 182 -17.83 -6.48 -3.04
CA GLU A 182 -17.23 -5.18 -3.38
C GLU A 182 -17.06 -4.92 -4.88
N ALA A 183 -17.12 -5.95 -5.72
CA ALA A 183 -17.15 -5.81 -7.18
C ALA A 183 -18.52 -5.32 -7.72
N SER A 184 -19.53 -5.20 -6.86
CA SER A 184 -20.92 -4.93 -7.25
C SER A 184 -21.34 -3.44 -7.15
N PHE A 185 -20.38 -2.52 -6.91
CA PHE A 185 -20.62 -1.08 -6.80
C PHE A 185 -19.86 -0.26 -7.85
#